data_AF-A0A2V2E4Y9-F1
#
_entry.id   AF-A0A2V2E4Y9-F1
#
_cell.length_a   1.000
_cell.length_b   1.000
_cell.length_c   1.000
_cell.angle_alpha   90.00
_cell.angle_beta   90.00
_cell.angle_gamma   90.00
#
_symmetry.space_group_name_H-M   'P 1'
#
loop_
_entity.id
_entity.type
_entity.pdbx_description
1 polymer ?
#
loop_
_entity_poly.entity_id
_entity_poly.type
_entity_poly.pdbx_seq_one_letter_code
_entity_poly.pdbx_strand_id
1 'polypeptide(L)'
;MPTQSLNVITLKPDQLTAMPTLVQISEGRSFPVTGDGCGIMVVFYSAESAQVTIKGGDGVFAGKDLKLTLAGEKYLFLQLESGPYMKYSGENKGKIVIEGSSSATVGVIQLG
;
A
#
# COMPACT_ATOMS: atom_id res chain seq x y z
N MET A 1 16.29 3.19 -18.20
CA MET A 1 15.71 3.13 -16.83
C MET A 1 14.31 2.57 -17.00
N PRO A 2 13.92 1.45 -16.36
CA PRO A 2 12.55 0.95 -16.49
C PRO A 2 11.60 1.96 -15.87
N THR A 3 10.66 2.45 -16.69
CA THR A 3 9.56 3.33 -16.26
C THR A 3 8.66 2.50 -15.36
N GLN A 4 8.61 2.84 -14.07
CA GLN A 4 7.65 2.23 -13.14
C GLN A 4 6.27 2.76 -13.50
N SER A 5 5.42 1.91 -14.08
CA SER A 5 4.04 2.26 -14.38
C SER A 5 3.22 2.16 -13.10
N LEU A 6 2.77 3.31 -12.59
CA LEU A 6 1.81 3.36 -11.49
C LEU A 6 0.41 3.13 -12.07
N ASN A 7 -0.12 1.92 -11.95
CA ASN A 7 -1.52 1.65 -12.26
C ASN A 7 -2.37 1.99 -11.03
N VAL A 8 -2.87 3.23 -10.96
CA VAL A 8 -3.90 3.60 -9.99
C VAL A 8 -5.23 2.99 -10.49
N ILE A 9 -5.58 1.83 -9.97
CA ILE A 9 -6.85 1.17 -10.28
C ILE A 9 -7.87 1.58 -9.22
N THR A 10 -8.82 2.43 -9.60
CA THR A 10 -10.02 2.68 -8.81
C THR A 10 -10.92 1.46 -8.92
N LEU A 11 -10.81 0.53 -7.97
CA LEU A 11 -11.73 -0.60 -7.89
C LEU A 11 -13.10 -0.13 -7.41
N LYS A 12 -14.14 -0.63 -8.07
CA LYS A 12 -15.50 -0.41 -7.62
C LYS A 12 -15.76 -1.31 -6.40
N PRO A 13 -16.58 -0.88 -5.41
CA PRO A 13 -16.77 -1.60 -4.15
C PRO A 13 -17.23 -3.06 -4.29
N ASP A 14 -17.92 -3.39 -5.38
CA ASP A 14 -18.44 -4.71 -5.75
C ASP A 14 -17.37 -5.75 -6.12
N GLN A 15 -16.12 -5.32 -6.34
CA GLN A 15 -14.99 -6.19 -6.64
C GLN A 15 -14.17 -6.58 -5.39
N LEU A 16 -14.45 -6.00 -4.21
CA LEU A 16 -13.92 -6.51 -2.95
C LEU A 16 -14.93 -7.47 -2.31
N THR A 17 -14.58 -8.76 -2.28
CA THR A 17 -15.34 -9.77 -1.53
C THR A 17 -15.41 -9.51 -0.02
N ALA A 18 -14.43 -8.77 0.53
CA ALA A 18 -14.48 -8.15 1.85
C ALA A 18 -13.50 -6.97 1.92
N MET A 19 -13.91 -5.85 2.53
CA MET A 19 -12.99 -4.74 2.85
C MET A 19 -11.96 -5.21 3.90
N PRO A 20 -10.68 -4.82 3.77
CA PRO A 20 -9.71 -5.13 4.81
C PRO A 20 -10.09 -4.35 6.07
N THR A 21 -9.71 -4.88 7.24
CA THR A 21 -9.76 -4.07 8.46
C THR A 21 -8.80 -2.91 8.29
N LEU A 22 -9.33 -1.69 8.28
CA LEU A 22 -8.53 -0.48 8.22
C LEU A 22 -8.01 -0.15 9.61
N VAL A 23 -6.72 0.13 9.68
CA VAL A 23 -6.04 0.51 10.92
C VAL A 23 -5.48 1.92 10.76
N GLN A 24 -5.47 2.68 11.85
CA GLN A 24 -4.86 4.01 11.86
C GLN A 24 -3.39 3.93 11.44
N ILE A 25 -2.99 4.83 10.55
CA ILE A 25 -1.59 4.98 10.16
C ILE A 25 -0.86 5.67 11.32
N SER A 26 0.29 5.10 11.67
CA SER A 26 1.28 5.69 12.57
C SER A 26 2.59 5.87 11.81
N GLU A 27 3.58 6.52 12.42
CA GLU A 27 4.93 6.55 11.87
C GLU A 27 5.44 5.11 11.64
N GLY A 28 5.70 4.76 10.38
CA GLY A 28 6.36 3.51 9.99
C GLY A 28 5.53 2.23 10.15
N ARG A 29 4.19 2.28 10.03
CA ARG A 29 3.37 1.07 10.21
C ARG A 29 3.65 0.03 9.13
N SER A 30 3.98 -1.19 9.55
CA SER A 30 4.34 -2.29 8.65
C SER A 30 3.24 -3.33 8.50
N PHE A 31 3.05 -3.83 7.28
CA PHE A 31 2.09 -4.85 6.92
C PHE A 31 2.82 -6.06 6.33
N PRO A 32 2.75 -7.25 6.95
CA PRO A 32 3.38 -8.44 6.42
C PRO A 32 2.67 -8.89 5.13
N VAL A 33 3.47 -9.32 4.17
CA VAL A 33 3.03 -9.91 2.91
C VAL A 33 3.57 -11.34 2.83
N THR A 34 2.68 -12.26 2.53
CA THR A 34 2.94 -13.70 2.43
C THR A 34 2.62 -14.12 1.00
N GLY A 35 3.39 -15.04 0.42
CA GLY A 35 3.12 -15.54 -0.93
C GLY A 35 3.92 -14.85 -2.04
N ASP A 36 4.49 -15.66 -2.91
CA ASP A 36 5.29 -15.21 -4.05
C ASP A 36 4.40 -14.88 -5.24
N GLY A 37 4.59 -13.69 -5.83
CA GLY A 37 3.91 -13.31 -7.08
C GLY A 37 2.46 -12.82 -6.94
N CYS A 38 1.94 -12.66 -5.73
CA CYS A 38 0.61 -12.08 -5.50
C CYS A 38 0.59 -10.58 -5.84
N GLY A 39 -0.48 -10.12 -6.50
CA GLY A 39 -0.76 -8.69 -6.58
C GLY A 39 -1.08 -8.16 -5.18
N ILE A 40 -0.76 -6.90 -4.89
CA ILE A 40 -1.05 -6.34 -3.55
C ILE A 40 -1.94 -5.13 -3.70
N MET A 41 -3.03 -5.10 -2.97
CA MET A 41 -3.92 -3.96 -2.90
C MET A 41 -3.77 -3.27 -1.54
N VAL A 42 -3.45 -1.99 -1.58
CA VAL A 42 -3.43 -1.10 -0.41
C VAL A 42 -4.67 -0.21 -0.48
N VAL A 43 -5.46 -0.24 0.58
CA VAL A 43 -6.72 0.51 0.69
C VAL A 43 -6.53 1.60 1.73
N PHE A 44 -6.67 2.86 1.33
CA PHE A 44 -6.61 4.00 2.22
C PHE A 44 -7.98 4.64 2.39
N TYR A 45 -8.23 5.19 3.57
CA TYR A 45 -9.35 6.08 3.84
C TYR A 45 -8.94 7.15 4.85
N SER A 46 -9.39 8.38 4.65
CA SER A 46 -9.19 9.46 5.62
C SER A 46 -10.44 10.33 5.66
N ALA A 47 -10.86 10.78 6.85
CA ALA A 47 -11.98 11.71 6.99
C ALA A 47 -11.64 13.08 6.40
N GLU A 48 -10.38 13.49 6.50
CA GLU A 48 -9.87 14.75 5.97
C GLU A 48 -8.79 14.51 4.91
N SER A 49 -8.40 15.56 4.19
CA SER A 49 -7.25 15.47 3.29
C SER A 49 -5.99 15.10 4.07
N ALA A 50 -5.26 14.09 3.61
CA ALA A 50 -4.09 13.57 4.30
C ALA A 50 -2.98 13.20 3.33
N GLN A 51 -1.73 13.36 3.75
CA GLN A 51 -0.59 12.82 3.02
C GLN A 51 -0.17 11.49 3.65
N VAL A 52 0.05 10.50 2.79
CA VAL A 52 0.59 9.20 3.16
C VAL A 52 1.78 8.87 2.27
N THR A 53 2.72 8.13 2.80
CA THR A 53 3.93 7.69 2.10
C THR A 53 4.05 6.19 2.23
N ILE A 54 4.08 5.49 1.10
CA ILE A 54 4.50 4.09 1.07
C ILE A 54 6.01 4.09 0.91
N LYS A 55 6.72 3.49 1.86
CA LYS A 55 8.18 3.49 1.86
C LYS A 55 8.73 2.59 0.78
N GLY A 56 9.65 3.16 0.01
CA GLY A 56 10.52 2.40 -0.88
C GLY A 56 11.66 1.74 -0.11
N GLY A 57 12.37 0.81 -0.74
CA GLY A 57 13.64 0.29 -0.22
C GLY A 57 13.68 -1.23 -0.05
N ASP A 58 13.92 -1.69 1.17
CA ASP A 58 14.18 -3.11 1.51
C ASP A 58 12.92 -3.95 1.76
N GLY A 59 11.74 -3.36 1.53
CA GLY A 59 10.44 -4.02 1.63
C GLY A 59 9.94 -4.60 0.32
N VAL A 60 8.63 -4.87 0.28
CA VAL A 60 7.95 -5.37 -0.93
C VAL A 60 7.96 -4.33 -2.04
N PHE A 61 7.90 -3.05 -1.67
CA PHE A 61 8.04 -1.95 -2.60
C PHE A 61 9.49 -1.45 -2.60
N ALA A 62 10.30 -1.94 -3.54
CA ALA A 62 11.71 -1.58 -3.60
C ALA A 62 12.04 -0.39 -4.50
N GLY A 63 11.03 0.45 -4.75
CA GLY A 63 11.20 1.72 -5.45
C GLY A 63 11.73 2.82 -4.54
N LYS A 64 11.43 4.06 -4.94
CA LYS A 64 11.53 5.23 -4.06
C LYS A 64 10.24 5.37 -3.27
N ASP A 65 10.28 6.10 -2.16
CA ASP A 65 9.07 6.49 -1.42
C ASP A 65 7.97 7.02 -2.37
N LEU A 66 6.79 6.41 -2.30
CA LEU A 66 5.61 6.83 -3.04
C LEU A 66 4.73 7.68 -2.13
N LYS A 67 4.69 8.98 -2.42
CA LYS A 67 3.86 9.95 -1.70
C LYS A 67 2.50 10.07 -2.38
N LEU A 68 1.43 9.99 -1.59
CA LEU A 68 0.05 10.06 -2.04
C LEU A 68 -0.70 11.11 -1.24
N THR A 69 -1.60 11.84 -1.90
CA THR A 69 -2.56 12.72 -1.25
C THR A 69 -3.92 12.02 -1.25
N LEU A 70 -4.42 11.71 -0.07
CA LEU A 70 -5.78 11.21 0.13
C LEU A 70 -6.73 12.40 0.11
N ALA A 71 -7.79 12.29 -0.69
CA ALA A 71 -8.92 13.19 -0.57
C ALA A 71 -9.75 12.78 0.67
N GLY A 72 -10.24 13.77 1.42
CA GLY A 72 -11.13 13.52 2.55
C GLY A 72 -12.41 12.82 2.12
N GLU A 73 -12.93 11.98 3.02
CA GLU A 73 -14.16 11.20 2.87
C GLU A 73 -14.17 10.23 1.67
N LYS A 74 -12.98 9.91 1.11
CA LYS A 74 -12.85 9.03 -0.04
C LYS A 74 -11.89 7.88 0.25
N TYR A 75 -12.19 6.75 -0.38
CA TYR A 75 -11.28 5.63 -0.45
C TYR A 75 -10.30 5.81 -1.61
N LEU A 76 -9.05 5.45 -1.38
CA LEU A 76 -8.05 5.26 -2.43
C LEU A 76 -7.63 3.80 -2.44
N PHE A 77 -7.78 3.15 -3.58
CA PHE A 77 -7.29 1.80 -3.83
C PHE A 77 -6.03 1.90 -4.67
N LEU A 78 -4.93 1.32 -4.18
CA LEU A 78 -3.67 1.27 -4.88
C LEU A 78 -3.26 -0.18 -5.06
N GLN A 79 -3.21 -0.62 -6.30
CA GLN A 79 -2.59 -1.90 -6.62
C GLN A 79 -1.08 -1.68 -6.78
N LEU A 80 -0.32 -2.32 -5.92
CA LEU A 80 1.12 -2.49 -6.05
C LEU A 80 1.36 -3.82 -6.76
N GLU A 81 1.96 -3.74 -7.94
CA GLU A 81 2.56 -4.91 -8.56
C GLU A 81 3.90 -5.15 -7.86
N SER A 82 3.98 -6.18 -7.01
CA SER A 82 5.29 -6.73 -6.69
C SER A 82 5.81 -7.36 -7.97
N GLY A 83 6.87 -6.81 -8.55
CA GLY A 83 7.60 -7.52 -9.60
C GLY A 83 8.01 -8.93 -9.14
N PRO A 84 8.64 -9.74 -9.99
CA PRO A 84 8.82 -11.19 -9.77
C PRO A 84 9.62 -11.64 -8.51
N TYR A 85 9.90 -10.79 -7.52
CA TYR A 85 10.78 -11.15 -6.43
C TYR A 85 10.54 -10.43 -5.09
N MET A 86 10.33 -11.21 -4.02
CA MET A 86 10.74 -10.87 -2.65
C MET A 86 12.27 -10.95 -2.48
N LYS A 87 13.06 -10.33 -3.38
CA LYS A 87 14.54 -10.36 -3.38
C LYS A 87 15.17 -9.29 -2.48
N TYR A 88 14.46 -8.77 -1.51
CA TYR A 88 14.97 -7.70 -0.67
C TYR A 88 15.44 -8.26 0.68
N SER A 89 16.67 -7.90 1.06
CA SER A 89 17.28 -8.18 2.35
C SER A 89 17.19 -6.94 3.22
N GLY A 90 16.86 -7.09 4.49
CA GLY A 90 16.75 -5.96 5.41
C GLY A 90 15.64 -6.16 6.43
N GLU A 91 15.38 -5.12 7.21
CA GLU A 91 14.42 -5.13 8.32
C GLU A 91 12.96 -5.19 7.83
N ASN A 92 12.71 -4.65 6.63
CA ASN A 92 11.36 -4.58 6.05
C ASN A 92 11.07 -5.69 5.04
N LYS A 93 11.95 -6.68 4.91
CA LYS A 93 11.75 -7.82 4.00
C LYS A 93 10.36 -8.42 4.17
N GLY A 94 9.64 -8.58 3.06
CA GLY A 94 8.30 -9.15 3.05
C GLY A 94 7.25 -8.26 3.72
N LYS A 95 7.52 -6.96 3.89
CA LYS A 95 6.57 -5.99 4.45
C LYS A 95 6.34 -4.84 3.48
N ILE A 96 5.13 -4.28 3.54
CA ILE A 96 4.86 -2.91 3.07
C ILE A 96 4.93 -2.00 4.28
N VAL A 97 5.67 -0.91 4.18
CA VAL A 97 5.78 0.08 5.25
C VAL A 97 5.08 1.36 4.80
N ILE A 98 4.23 1.90 5.66
CA ILE A 98 3.39 3.06 5.37
C ILE A 98 3.51 4.07 6.49
N GLU A 99 3.80 5.31 6.12
CA GLU A 99 3.83 6.50 6.97
C GLU A 99 2.69 7.43 6.58
N GLY A 100 2.17 8.22 7.51
CA GLY A 100 1.07 9.14 7.24
C GLY A 100 0.52 9.78 8.50
N SER A 101 -0.38 10.74 8.33
CA SER A 101 -1.05 11.38 9.46
C SER A 101 -1.94 10.38 10.21
N SER A 102 -2.10 10.60 11.52
CA SER A 102 -2.97 9.82 12.41
C SER A 102 -4.48 9.95 12.11
N SER A 103 -4.84 10.72 11.09
CA SER A 103 -6.22 10.84 10.58
C SER A 103 -6.51 9.87 9.44
N ALA A 104 -5.47 9.28 8.85
CA ALA A 104 -5.59 8.34 7.76
C ALA A 104 -5.54 6.90 8.27
N THR A 105 -6.35 6.05 7.66
CA THR A 105 -6.41 4.62 7.90
C THR A 105 -5.99 3.85 6.66
N VAL A 106 -5.43 2.65 6.87
CA VAL A 106 -4.97 1.80 5.78
C VAL A 106 -5.24 0.32 6.06
N GLY A 107 -5.49 -0.44 5.02
CA GLY A 107 -5.51 -1.90 5.01
C GLY A 107 -4.74 -2.44 3.81
N VAL A 108 -4.19 -3.65 3.94
CA VAL A 108 -3.43 -4.32 2.88
C VAL A 108 -4.05 -5.69 2.61
N ILE A 109 -4.29 -5.99 1.33
CA ILE A 109 -4.85 -7.26 0.84
C ILE A 109 -3.88 -7.85 -0.19
N GLN A 110 -3.65 -9.16 -0.08
CA GLN A 110 -2.96 -9.94 -1.11
C GLN A 110 -4.01 -10.47 -2.10
N LEU A 111 -3.81 -10.18 -3.38
CA LEU A 111 -4.60 -10.67 -4.51
C LEU A 111 -3.93 -11.97 -4.98
N GLY A 112 -4.61 -13.10 -4.76
CA GLY A 112 -4.15 -14.44 -5.12
C GLY A 112 -4.12 -14.69 -6.63
#